data_AF-A0A3G5FH61-F1
#
_entry.id   AF-A0A3G5FH61-F1
#
_cell.length_a   1.000
_cell.length_b   1.000
_cell.length_c   1.000
_cell.angle_alpha   90.00
_cell.angle_beta   90.00
_cell.angle_gamma   90.00
#
_symmetry.space_group_name_H-M   'P 1'
#
loop_
_entity.id
_entity.type
_entity.pdbx_description
1 polymer ?
#
loop_
_entity_poly.entity_id
_entity_poly.type
_entity_poly.pdbx_seq_one_letter_code
_entity_poly.pdbx_strand_id
1 'polypeptide(L)' 'MKRKVSSLKKTTYLILLFVALILFLGGLNNGNYMNNLIAILIGFIVYSKGNKILFEDYNQRKQKKTAEAKAFRESLRNKK' A
#
# COMPACT_ATOMS: atom_id res chain seq x y z
N MET A 1 -2.02 4.65 23.06
CA MET A 1 -0.77 4.06 22.53
C MET A 1 -0.87 3.42 21.13
N LYS A 2 -2.01 2.87 20.69
CA LYS A 2 -2.16 2.19 19.37
C LYS A 2 -1.87 3.05 18.12
N ARG A 3 -2.19 4.35 18.11
CA ARG A 3 -1.95 5.23 16.94
C ARG A 3 -0.47 5.47 16.62
N LYS A 4 0.39 5.61 17.63
CA LYS A 4 1.82 5.95 17.47
C LYS A 4 2.65 4.79 16.89
N VAL A 5 2.25 3.55 17.18
CA VAL A 5 2.91 2.34 16.64
C VAL A 5 2.54 2.13 15.16
N SER A 6 1.32 2.46 14.75
CA SER A 6 0.88 2.44 13.35
C SER A 6 1.67 3.45 12.50
N SER A 7 1.84 4.68 13.00
CA SER A 7 2.61 5.71 12.28
C SER A 7 4.07 5.31 12.09
N LEU A 8 4.72 4.71 13.10
CA LEU A 8 6.10 4.25 12.99
C LEU A 8 6.25 3.17 11.92
N LYS A 9 5.35 2.17 11.90
CA LYS A 9 5.33 1.12 10.87
C LYS A 9 5.09 1.70 9.48
N LYS A 10 4.17 2.65 9.35
CA LYS A 10 3.89 3.37 8.09
C LYS A 10 5.16 4.06 7.58
N THR A 11 5.88 4.76 8.45
CA THR A 11 7.17 5.38 8.13
C THR A 11 8.21 4.34 7.70
N THR A 12 8.30 3.18 8.36
CA THR A 12 9.22 2.10 7.96
C THR A 12 8.96 1.63 6.53
N TYR A 13 7.70 1.38 6.15
CA TYR A 13 7.38 0.96 4.78
C TYR A 13 7.58 2.07 3.75
N LEU A 14 7.39 3.34 4.11
CA LEU A 14 7.72 4.48 3.24
C LEU A 14 9.24 4.58 3.01
N ILE A 15 10.05 4.45 4.06
CA ILE A 15 11.52 4.42 3.94
C ILE A 15 11.93 3.24 3.06
N LEU A 16 11.32 2.07 3.25
CA LEU A 16 11.63 0.88 2.47
C LEU A 16 11.30 1.06 0.97
N LEU A 17 10.19 1.73 0.64
CA LEU A 17 9.88 2.15 -0.72
C LEU A 17 10.91 3.14 -1.27
N PHE A 18 11.33 4.10 -0.46
CA PHE A 18 12.33 5.09 -0.86
C PHE A 18 13.68 4.43 -1.16
N VAL A 19 14.10 3.46 -0.34
CA VAL A 19 15.29 2.63 -0.59
C VAL A 19 15.17 1.85 -1.90
N ALA A 20 14.00 1.25 -2.17
CA ALA A 20 13.77 0.54 -3.44
C ALA A 20 13.91 1.46 -4.65
N LEU A 21 13.42 2.71 -4.56
CA LEU A 21 13.57 3.71 -5.61
C LEU A 21 15.04 4.08 -5.85
N ILE A 22 15.82 4.31 -4.78
CA ILE A 22 17.25 4.60 -4.89
C ILE A 22 17.99 3.43 -5.56
N LEU A 23 17.71 2.19 -5.13
CA LEU A 23 18.33 1.00 -5.72
C LEU A 23 17.98 0.84 -7.20
N PHE A 24 16.73 1.10 -7.57
CA PHE A 24 16.28 1.04 -8.96
C PHE A 24 16.96 2.10 -9.83
N LEU A 25 16.99 3.36 -9.38
CA LEU A 25 17.64 4.45 -10.12
C LEU A 25 19.15 4.24 -10.21
N GLY A 26 19.79 3.79 -9.13
CA GLY A 26 21.22 3.47 -9.13
C GLY A 26 21.55 2.27 -10.02
N GLY A 27 20.70 1.25 -10.04
CA GLY A 27 20.82 0.11 -10.94
C GLY A 27 20.67 0.50 -12.41
N LEU A 28 19.73 1.40 -12.72
CA LEU A 28 19.54 1.96 -14.05
C LEU A 28 20.78 2.75 -14.52
N ASN A 29 21.34 3.60 -13.66
CA ASN A 29 22.48 4.45 -14.00
C ASN A 29 23.76 3.65 -14.25
N ASN A 30 24.03 2.62 -13.44
CA ASN A 30 25.29 1.88 -13.48
C ASN A 30 25.21 0.61 -14.36
N GLY A 31 24.06 0.32 -14.97
CA GLY A 31 23.81 -0.92 -15.69
C GLY A 31 23.80 -2.19 -14.81
N ASN A 32 23.77 -2.03 -13.49
CA ASN A 32 23.81 -3.15 -12.55
C ASN A 32 22.40 -3.64 -12.23
N TYR A 33 21.93 -4.60 -13.04
CA TYR A 33 20.59 -5.18 -12.95
C TYR A 33 20.34 -5.96 -11.64
N MET A 34 21.37 -6.33 -10.87
CA MET A 34 21.16 -6.95 -9.54
C MET A 34 20.50 -5.99 -8.55
N ASN A 35 20.82 -4.70 -8.61
CA ASN A 35 20.15 -3.70 -7.77
C ASN A 35 18.67 -3.58 -8.11
N ASN A 36 18.31 -3.72 -9.38
CA ASN A 36 16.92 -3.71 -9.83
C ASN A 36 16.17 -4.95 -9.33
N LEU A 37 16.80 -6.12 -9.32
CA LEU A 37 16.21 -7.34 -8.76
C LEU A 37 15.92 -7.18 -7.26
N ILE A 38 16.86 -6.61 -6.49
CA ILE A 38 16.67 -6.31 -5.07
C ILE A 38 15.53 -5.31 -4.87
N ALA A 39 15.46 -4.24 -5.69
CA ALA A 39 14.38 -3.27 -5.64
C ALA A 39 13.00 -3.92 -5.87
N ILE A 40 12.90 -4.85 -6.81
CA ILE A 40 11.68 -5.63 -7.07
C ILE A 40 11.29 -6.48 -5.85
N LEU A 41 12.24 -7.19 -5.25
CA LEU A 41 11.99 -8.00 -4.05
C LEU A 41 11.48 -7.14 -2.88
N ILE A 42 12.07 -5.96 -2.68
CA ILE A 42 11.60 -4.99 -1.69
C ILE A 42 10.16 -4.56 -2.01
N GLY A 43 9.86 -4.27 -3.28
CA GLY A 43 8.50 -3.97 -3.75
C GLY A 43 7.50 -5.06 -3.38
N PHE A 44 7.84 -6.34 -3.57
CA PHE A 44 7.00 -7.47 -3.16
C PHE A 44 6.76 -7.52 -1.64
N ILE A 45 7.79 -7.26 -0.83
CA ILE A 45 7.65 -7.22 0.64
C ILE A 45 6.69 -6.11 1.06
N VAL A 46 6.83 -4.92 0.47
CA VAL A 46 5.94 -3.78 0.74
C VAL A 46 4.52 -4.09 0.26
N TYR A 47 4.35 -4.70 -0.90
CA TYR A 47 3.03 -5.07 -1.41
C TYR A 47 2.32 -6.09 -0.50
N SER A 48 3.03 -7.13 -0.06
CA SER A 48 2.48 -8.18 0.78
C SER A 48 2.13 -7.70 2.19
N LYS A 49 3.05 -6.96 2.84
CA LYS A 49 2.95 -6.65 4.27
C LYS A 49 2.68 -5.17 4.55
N GLY A 50 3.20 -4.28 3.72
CA GLY A 50 3.10 -2.83 3.88
C GLY A 50 1.80 -2.25 3.33
N ASN A 51 1.18 -2.85 2.32
CA ASN A 51 0.00 -2.31 1.64
C ASN A 51 -1.16 -1.99 2.60
N LYS A 52 -1.50 -2.93 3.49
CA LYS A 52 -2.57 -2.72 4.49
C LYS A 52 -2.25 -1.57 5.46
N ILE A 53 -0.98 -1.34 5.76
CA ILE A 53 -0.51 -0.33 6.73
C ILE A 53 -0.37 1.05 6.06
N LEU A 54 0.19 1.10 4.86
CA LEU A 54 0.36 2.33 4.08
C LEU A 54 -0.99 2.92 3.67
N PHE A 55 -1.91 2.05 3.22
CA PHE A 55 -3.19 2.44 2.62
C PHE A 55 -4.38 2.15 3.53
N GLU A 56 -4.18 2.00 4.84
CA GLU A 56 -5.25 1.74 5.80
C GLU A 56 -6.41 2.74 5.66
N ASP A 57 -6.11 4.04 5.71
CA ASP A 57 -7.10 5.12 5.62
C ASP A 57 -7.84 5.11 4.29
N TYR A 58 -7.11 4.86 3.19
CA TYR A 58 -7.68 4.77 1.85
C TYR A 58 -8.64 3.58 1.73
N ASN A 59 -8.22 2.41 2.22
CA ASN A 59 -9.01 1.18 2.20
C ASN A 59 -10.27 1.32 3.06
N GLN A 60 -10.19 1.97 4.22
CA GLN A 60 -11.36 2.26 5.04
C GLN A 60 -12.37 3.15 4.30
N ARG A 61 -11.89 4.23 3.64
CA ARG A 61 -12.75 5.10 2.83
C ARG A 61 -13.39 4.35 1.66
N LYS A 62 -12.64 3.49 0.98
CA LYS A 62 -13.14 2.65 -0.11
C LYS A 62 -14.22 1.68 0.37
N GLN A 63 -13.99 1.00 1.50
CA GLN A 63 -14.97 0.07 2.08
C GLN A 63 -16.28 0.77 2.45
N LYS A 64 -16.21 1.97 3.06
CA LYS A 64 -17.42 2.75 3.37
C LYS A 64 -18.25 3.06 2.13
N LYS A 65 -17.60 3.56 1.06
CA LYS A 65 -18.28 3.82 -0.23
C LYS A 65 -18.91 2.56 -0.81
N THR A 66 -18.23 1.42 -0.75
CA THR A 66 -18.77 0.14 -1.23
C THR A 66 -19.98 -0.31 -0.40
N ALA A 67 -19.93 -0.15 0.93
CA ALA A 67 -21.02 -0.49 1.82
C ALA A 67 -22.26 0.38 1.59
N GLU A 68 -22.08 1.70 1.44
CA GLU A 68 -23.14 2.65 1.11
C GLU A 68 -23.80 2.32 -0.24
N ALA A 69 -23.00 2.06 -1.27
CA ALA A 69 -23.50 1.66 -2.58
C ALA A 69 -24.27 0.34 -2.54
N LYS A 70 -23.82 -0.62 -1.71
CA LYS A 70 -24.52 -1.90 -1.52
C LYS A 70 -25.86 -1.69 -0.81
N ALA A 71 -25.88 -0.92 0.27
CA ALA A 71 -27.12 -0.62 1.01
C ALA A 71 -28.15 0.10 0.14
N PHE A 72 -27.71 1.02 -0.71
CA PHE A 72 -28.58 1.69 -1.69
C PHE A 72 -29.17 0.71 -2.72
N ARG A 73 -28.37 -0.22 -3.25
CA ARG A 73 -28.88 -1.24 -4.19
C ARG A 73 -29.87 -2.20 -3.54
N GLU A 74 -29.64 -2.58 -2.29
CA GLU A 74 -30.55 -3.42 -1.52
C GLU A 74 -31.86 -2.71 -1.21
N SER A 75 -31.83 -1.41 -0.88
CA SER A 75 -33.06 -0.63 -0.64
C SER A 75 -33.89 -0.45 -1.90
N LEU A 76 -33.26 -0.31 -3.08
CA LEU A 76 -33.97 -0.32 -4.37
C LEU A 76 -34.60 -1.68 -4.69
N ARG A 77 -33.95 -2.79 -4.31
CA ARG A 77 -34.46 -4.14 -4.56
C ARG A 77 -35.65 -4.50 -3.68
N ASN A 78 -35.63 -4.09 -2.41
CA ASN A 78 -36.68 -4.41 -1.42
C ASN A 78 -37.92 -3.50 -1.53
N LYS A 79 -37.91 -2.51 -2.44
CA LYS A 79 -39.04 -1.58 -2.67
C LYS A 79 -39.94 -2.01 -3.84
N LYS A 80 -39.63 -3.14 -4.48
CA LYS A 80 -40.47 -3.87 -5.45
C LYS A 80 -41.21 -4.99 -4.72
#